data_AF-A0A2R6RLN6-F1
#
_entry.id   AF-A0A2R6RLN6-F1
#
_cell.length_a   1.000
_cell.length_b   1.000
_cell.length_c   1.000
_cell.angle_alpha   90.00
_cell.angle_beta   90.00
_cell.angle_gamma   90.00
#
_symmetry.space_group_name_H-M   'P 1'
#
loop_
_entity.id
_entity.type
_entity.pdbx_description
1 polymer ?
#
loop_
_entity_poly.entity_id
_entity_poly.type
_entity_poly.pdbx_seq_one_letter_code
_entity_poly.pdbx_strand_id
1 'polypeptide(L)'
;AAGNAVRIWRPSLQLGGITIYMLNALTFRPGDQSWDRELVNKSAVWAGEEGLVENSDDELEADEDFENDRAEPFIEERGLYFVSDIVYDSGAFRLPQKRTLSIEELCAVYNTASWGELQGKFNMSTFHRGRASDVRRPMRMARRVRTTDARFVRTDSPGPEVDLGLGNRGVRMHEPATMTGPDVIEISDSEDEEKDIDKVVSKILKQFPYDVIQQSPNQSANNRPAYTTLTRVEQDNVTMDIFKQTELPFIRAQLKIVSTHTWDRVFFDRFFPPKGFSPRGRIQNFPSCAYYQDWIGLINRMTSADVEIARKKIAKYFKDVHWLPHTASDRMWMTKLDNHGQWTHLPGAQVASPQIALNPYKYVTSSCFTLRTGEDEIEILD
;
A
#
# COMPACT_ATOMS: atom_id res chain seq x y z
N ALA A 1 29.13 17.56 3.64
CA ALA A 1 29.05 16.17 3.20
C ALA A 1 27.61 15.71 3.39
N ALA A 2 26.83 15.63 2.31
CA ALA A 2 25.51 15.03 2.37
C ALA A 2 25.70 13.55 2.71
N GLY A 3 25.21 13.11 3.87
CA GLY A 3 25.28 11.70 4.24
C GLY A 3 24.57 10.90 3.15
N ASN A 4 25.30 9.98 2.51
CA ASN A 4 24.69 8.99 1.63
C ASN A 4 23.65 8.26 2.49
N ALA A 5 22.38 8.57 2.29
CA ALA A 5 21.30 7.80 2.87
C ALA A 5 21.44 6.39 2.28
N VAL A 6 21.99 5.47 3.07
CA VAL A 6 22.20 4.07 2.66
C VAL A 6 20.83 3.53 2.29
N ARG A 7 20.67 3.19 1.01
CA ARG A 7 19.44 2.63 0.47
C ARG A 7 19.42 1.17 0.86
N ILE A 8 18.43 0.77 1.67
CA ILE A 8 18.32 -0.60 2.18
C ILE A 8 17.21 -1.33 1.41
N TRP A 9 17.58 -2.39 0.69
CA TRP A 9 16.65 -3.26 -0.03
C TRP A 9 16.24 -4.49 0.80
N ARG A 10 15.19 -5.20 0.39
CA ARG A 10 14.79 -6.47 1.04
C ARG A 10 15.91 -7.51 1.05
N PRO A 11 16.65 -7.77 -0.06
CA PRO A 11 17.77 -8.70 0.00
C PRO A 11 18.94 -8.18 0.84
N SER A 12 19.08 -6.87 1.05
CA SER A 12 20.05 -6.31 2.01
C SER A 12 19.62 -6.54 3.46
N LEU A 13 18.32 -6.39 3.76
CA LEU A 13 17.78 -6.77 5.07
C LEU A 13 17.92 -8.26 5.31
N GLN A 14 17.69 -9.09 4.30
CA GLN A 14 17.91 -10.53 4.44
C GLN A 14 19.39 -10.85 4.69
N LEU A 15 20.31 -10.20 3.97
CA LEU A 15 21.75 -10.29 4.23
C LEU A 15 22.09 -9.87 5.68
N GLY A 16 21.50 -8.78 6.16
CA GLY A 16 21.65 -8.33 7.54
C GLY A 16 21.09 -9.35 8.54
N GLY A 17 19.92 -9.92 8.25
CA GLY A 17 19.26 -10.96 9.04
C GLY A 17 20.14 -12.21 9.17
N ILE A 18 20.64 -12.75 8.06
CA ILE A 18 21.51 -13.94 8.10
C ILE A 18 22.84 -13.64 8.79
N THR A 19 23.36 -12.42 8.66
CA THR A 19 24.56 -11.99 9.39
C THR A 19 24.33 -11.97 10.90
N ILE A 20 23.20 -11.42 11.36
CA ILE A 20 22.82 -11.41 12.78
C ILE A 20 22.59 -12.83 13.28
N TYR A 21 21.92 -13.68 12.49
CA TYR A 21 21.74 -15.08 12.80
C TYR A 21 23.09 -15.80 12.99
N MET A 22 24.05 -15.63 12.06
CA MET A 22 25.38 -16.22 12.19
C MET A 22 26.12 -15.75 13.45
N LEU A 23 26.01 -14.46 13.80
CA LEU A 23 26.60 -13.93 15.04
C LEU A 23 25.94 -14.52 16.29
N ASN A 24 24.61 -14.64 16.29
CA ASN A 24 23.87 -15.22 17.40
C ASN A 24 24.11 -16.72 17.53
N ALA A 25 24.30 -17.45 16.43
CA ALA A 25 24.63 -18.87 16.40
C ALA A 25 25.93 -19.21 17.12
N LEU A 26 26.83 -18.23 17.30
CA LEU A 26 28.05 -18.39 18.11
C LEU A 26 27.78 -18.42 19.61
N THR A 27 26.62 -17.91 20.06
CA THR A 27 26.28 -17.74 21.48
C THR A 27 25.02 -18.50 21.90
N PHE A 28 24.09 -18.73 20.96
CA PHE A 28 22.81 -19.39 21.17
C PHE A 28 22.63 -20.56 20.20
N ARG A 29 21.80 -21.54 20.58
CA ARG A 29 21.50 -22.69 19.72
C ARG A 29 20.67 -22.24 18.51
N PRO A 30 21.12 -22.49 17.27
CA PRO A 30 20.34 -22.13 16.09
C PRO A 30 19.12 -23.05 15.91
N GLY A 31 18.00 -22.51 15.42
CA GLY A 31 16.82 -23.29 15.03
C GLY A 31 15.68 -23.35 16.04
N ASP A 32 15.81 -22.68 17.19
CA ASP A 32 14.75 -22.62 18.20
C ASP A 32 13.61 -21.66 17.80
N GLN A 33 13.83 -20.74 16.86
CA GLN A 33 12.81 -19.80 16.41
C GLN A 33 12.24 -20.19 15.04
N SER A 34 10.92 -20.01 14.87
CA SER A 34 10.22 -20.42 13.64
C SER A 34 10.71 -19.69 12.38
N TRP A 35 11.28 -18.49 12.52
CA TRP A 35 11.83 -17.71 11.41
C TRP A 35 13.28 -18.08 11.07
N ASP A 36 14.00 -18.82 11.94
CA ASP A 36 15.38 -19.25 11.69
C ASP A 36 15.45 -20.13 10.43
N ARG A 37 14.52 -21.08 10.31
CA ARG A 37 14.49 -22.04 9.21
C ARG A 37 14.34 -21.35 7.86
N GLU A 38 13.38 -20.43 7.78
CA GLU A 38 13.08 -19.72 6.53
C GLU A 38 14.20 -18.74 6.14
N LEU A 39 14.75 -18.04 7.13
CA LEU A 39 15.91 -17.16 6.93
C LEU A 39 17.11 -17.94 6.40
N VAL A 40 17.44 -19.09 6.98
CA VAL A 40 18.57 -19.91 6.53
C VAL A 40 18.29 -20.49 5.15
N ASN A 41 17.16 -21.14 4.92
CA ASN A 41 16.84 -21.79 3.64
C ASN A 41 16.92 -20.83 2.44
N LYS A 42 16.44 -19.59 2.61
CA LYS A 42 16.44 -18.58 1.55
C LYS A 42 17.75 -17.80 1.42
N SER A 43 18.58 -17.77 2.47
CA SER A 43 19.82 -16.97 2.48
C SER A 43 21.10 -17.80 2.39
N ALA A 44 20.99 -19.12 2.49
CA ALA A 44 22.12 -20.01 2.56
C ALA A 44 22.23 -20.94 1.33
N VAL A 45 23.47 -21.33 1.00
CA VAL A 45 23.73 -22.46 0.11
C VAL A 45 23.63 -23.73 0.93
N TRP A 46 22.57 -24.52 0.70
CA TRP A 46 22.53 -25.88 1.23
C TRP A 46 23.36 -26.78 0.33
N ALA A 47 24.59 -27.07 0.73
CA ALA A 47 25.35 -28.20 0.21
C ALA A 47 25.07 -29.41 1.11
N GLY A 48 23.92 -30.06 0.92
CA GLY A 48 23.54 -31.23 1.70
C GLY A 48 22.84 -32.28 0.86
N GLU A 49 23.67 -33.23 0.43
CA GLU A 49 23.41 -34.65 0.12
C GLU A 49 22.49 -35.01 -1.05
N GLU A 50 23.12 -35.19 -2.21
CA GLU A 50 22.91 -36.43 -2.97
C GLU A 50 23.10 -37.61 -1.99
N GLY A 51 22.03 -38.22 -1.47
CA GLY A 51 22.10 -39.62 -1.01
C GLY A 51 21.77 -39.99 0.44
N LEU A 52 20.92 -39.28 1.19
CA LEU A 52 20.29 -39.85 2.39
C LEU A 52 18.77 -39.65 2.39
N VAL A 53 18.09 -40.38 1.51
CA VAL A 53 16.68 -40.76 1.71
C VAL A 53 16.67 -41.89 2.75
N GLU A 54 16.88 -41.57 4.02
CA GLU A 54 16.51 -42.49 5.09
C GLU A 54 15.03 -42.28 5.41
N ASN A 55 14.20 -43.14 4.82
CA ASN A 55 12.83 -43.49 5.17
C ASN A 55 12.24 -42.75 6.39
N SER A 56 11.68 -41.56 6.16
CA SER A 56 10.61 -41.03 6.99
C SER A 56 9.38 -40.88 6.09
N ASP A 57 8.30 -41.57 6.42
CA ASP A 57 6.99 -41.54 5.73
C ASP A 57 6.28 -40.16 5.76
N ASP A 58 7.02 -39.08 5.95
CA ASP A 58 6.54 -37.71 5.76
C ASP A 58 7.07 -37.22 4.40
N GLU A 59 6.31 -37.51 3.34
CA GLU A 59 6.45 -36.86 2.03
C GLU A 59 6.23 -35.35 2.18
N LEU A 60 7.24 -34.63 2.64
CA LEU A 60 7.38 -33.22 2.33
C LEU A 60 7.77 -33.17 0.86
N GLU A 61 6.81 -32.78 0.01
CA GLU A 61 7.06 -32.41 -1.39
C GLU A 61 8.29 -31.48 -1.42
N ALA A 62 9.44 -32.04 -1.77
CA ALA A 62 10.61 -31.25 -2.10
C ALA A 62 10.23 -30.49 -3.37
N ASP A 63 10.00 -29.19 -3.21
CA ASP A 63 9.69 -28.27 -4.30
C ASP A 63 10.74 -28.50 -5.44
N GLU A 64 10.30 -29.11 -6.56
CA GLU A 64 11.16 -29.54 -7.68
C GLU A 64 11.94 -28.39 -8.34
N ASP A 65 11.66 -27.13 -7.98
CA ASP A 65 12.38 -25.94 -8.44
C ASP A 65 13.65 -25.63 -7.65
N PHE A 66 13.91 -26.30 -6.51
CA PHE A 66 15.17 -26.11 -5.76
C PHE A 66 16.36 -26.84 -6.41
N GLU A 67 16.13 -27.87 -7.24
CA GLU A 67 17.19 -28.70 -7.84
C GLU A 67 17.96 -28.02 -9.00
N ASN A 68 17.36 -27.03 -9.68
CA ASN A 68 17.94 -26.46 -10.91
C ASN A 68 18.68 -25.11 -10.74
N ASP A 69 18.65 -24.51 -9.56
CA ASP A 69 19.27 -23.20 -9.28
C ASP A 69 20.38 -23.37 -8.23
N ARG A 70 21.56 -23.83 -8.67
CA ARG A 70 22.76 -23.88 -7.82
C ARG A 70 23.09 -22.46 -7.36
N ALA A 71 22.71 -22.11 -6.14
CA ALA A 71 23.22 -20.92 -5.47
C ALA A 71 24.74 -21.13 -5.30
N GLU A 72 25.55 -20.34 -5.98
CA GLU A 72 26.99 -20.45 -5.87
C GLU A 72 27.45 -19.84 -4.53
N PRO A 73 28.31 -20.53 -3.77
CA PRO A 73 28.86 -19.96 -2.55
C PRO A 73 29.71 -18.73 -2.89
N PHE A 74 29.60 -17.67 -2.09
CA PHE A 74 30.42 -16.48 -2.26
C PHE A 74 31.89 -16.80 -1.95
N ILE A 75 32.76 -16.81 -2.96
CA ILE A 75 34.20 -17.02 -2.80
C ILE A 75 34.96 -15.73 -3.10
N GLU A 76 35.34 -15.02 -2.03
CA GLU A 76 36.56 -14.22 -1.99
C GLU A 76 37.26 -14.47 -0.64
N GLU A 77 38.38 -15.21 -0.70
CA GLU A 77 39.47 -15.44 0.28
C GLU A 77 39.17 -15.65 1.79
N ARG A 78 37.93 -15.53 2.29
CA ARG A 78 37.56 -15.66 3.72
C ARG A 78 36.13 -16.18 3.93
N GLY A 79 35.92 -17.48 3.70
CA GLY A 79 35.18 -18.35 4.63
C GLY A 79 33.65 -18.24 4.80
N LEU A 80 32.90 -17.50 3.99
CA LEU A 80 31.42 -17.47 4.05
C LEU A 80 30.78 -18.54 3.14
N TYR A 81 31.12 -19.81 3.37
CA TYR A 81 30.62 -20.96 2.58
C TYR A 81 29.11 -21.17 2.66
N PHE A 82 28.45 -20.53 3.64
CA PHE A 82 27.05 -20.77 3.93
C PHE A 82 26.11 -19.80 3.26
N VAL A 83 26.52 -18.60 2.82
CA VAL A 83 25.60 -17.58 2.31
C VAL A 83 25.47 -17.68 0.79
N SER A 84 24.24 -17.59 0.27
CA SER A 84 23.91 -17.69 -1.15
C SER A 84 24.29 -16.43 -1.93
N ASP A 85 25.55 -16.34 -2.35
CA ASP A 85 26.16 -15.25 -3.12
C ASP A 85 25.97 -13.83 -2.51
N ILE A 86 26.79 -12.86 -2.90
CA ILE A 86 26.65 -11.47 -2.46
C ILE A 86 26.84 -10.54 -3.65
N VAL A 87 25.83 -9.73 -3.91
CA VAL A 87 25.86 -8.70 -4.94
C VAL A 87 26.17 -7.36 -4.29
N TYR A 88 27.14 -6.64 -4.83
CA TYR A 88 27.35 -5.22 -4.52
C TYR A 88 26.58 -4.37 -5.53
N ASP A 89 25.62 -3.61 -5.02
CA ASP A 89 24.71 -2.80 -5.82
C ASP A 89 24.62 -1.41 -5.20
N SER A 90 24.84 -0.36 -6.00
CA SER A 90 24.64 1.05 -5.63
C SER A 90 25.17 1.46 -4.23
N GLY A 91 26.32 0.92 -3.81
CA GLY A 91 26.93 1.25 -2.51
C GLY A 91 26.52 0.36 -1.34
N ALA A 92 25.72 -0.69 -1.57
CA ALA A 92 25.26 -1.62 -0.55
C ALA A 92 25.41 -3.08 -0.98
N PHE A 93 25.74 -3.94 -0.02
CA PHE A 93 25.74 -5.39 -0.22
C PHE A 93 24.33 -5.95 -0.04
N ARG A 94 23.99 -6.96 -0.84
CA ARG A 94 22.70 -7.63 -0.81
C ARG A 94 22.81 -9.07 -1.29
N LEU A 95 21.85 -9.90 -0.89
CA LEU A 95 21.67 -11.21 -1.53
C LEU A 95 21.07 -11.07 -2.95
N PRO A 96 21.21 -12.09 -3.80
CA PRO A 96 20.51 -12.16 -5.08
C PRO A 96 18.99 -12.10 -4.92
N GLN A 97 18.30 -11.50 -5.90
CA GLN A 97 16.84 -11.28 -5.82
C GLN A 97 16.00 -12.56 -5.90
N LYS A 98 16.59 -13.68 -6.38
CA LYS A 98 15.86 -14.92 -6.65
C LYS A 98 15.23 -15.57 -5.40
N ARG A 99 15.85 -15.42 -4.22
CA ARG A 99 15.42 -16.08 -2.96
C ARG A 99 15.14 -15.07 -1.84
N THR A 100 14.29 -14.09 -2.12
CA THR A 100 13.97 -13.06 -1.12
C THR A 100 12.95 -13.50 -0.07
N LEU A 101 13.20 -13.16 1.20
CA LEU A 101 12.19 -13.29 2.26
C LEU A 101 10.94 -12.44 1.98
N SER A 102 9.79 -12.96 2.41
CA SER A 102 8.52 -12.25 2.42
C SER A 102 8.55 -11.06 3.41
N ILE A 103 7.55 -10.18 3.31
CA ILE A 103 7.45 -9.02 4.22
C ILE A 103 7.25 -9.51 5.65
N GLU A 104 6.37 -10.50 5.81
CA GLU A 104 6.01 -11.11 7.08
C GLU A 104 7.23 -11.77 7.73
N GLU A 105 8.02 -12.51 6.96
CA GLU A 105 9.28 -13.11 7.39
C GLU A 105 10.29 -12.06 7.84
N LEU A 106 10.51 -11.00 7.05
CA LEU A 106 11.41 -9.90 7.43
C LEU A 106 10.94 -9.19 8.71
N CYS A 107 9.63 -8.98 8.86
CA CYS A 107 9.08 -8.39 10.07
C CYS A 107 9.35 -9.27 11.29
N ALA A 108 9.27 -10.60 11.15
CA ALA A 108 9.61 -11.55 12.20
C ALA A 108 11.10 -11.51 12.56
N VAL A 109 11.99 -11.58 11.56
CA VAL A 109 13.46 -11.52 11.73
C VAL A 109 13.89 -10.27 12.51
N TYR A 110 13.26 -9.12 12.23
CA TYR A 110 13.61 -7.84 12.86
C TYR A 110 12.75 -7.46 14.08
N ASN A 111 11.87 -8.37 14.51
CA ASN A 111 10.91 -8.17 15.60
C ASN A 111 10.12 -6.86 15.47
N THR A 112 9.47 -6.68 14.32
CA THR A 112 8.61 -5.52 14.01
C THR A 112 7.20 -5.99 13.69
N ALA A 113 6.17 -5.23 14.06
CA ALA A 113 4.77 -5.63 13.88
C ALA A 113 4.26 -5.39 12.44
N SER A 114 4.95 -4.56 11.66
CA SER A 114 4.53 -4.23 10.30
C SER A 114 5.68 -3.76 9.41
N TRP A 115 5.47 -3.87 8.09
CA TRP A 115 6.40 -3.33 7.09
C TRP A 115 6.66 -1.84 7.28
N GLY A 116 5.65 -1.04 7.63
CA GLY A 116 5.82 0.40 7.85
C GLY A 116 6.76 0.72 9.02
N GLU A 117 6.66 -0.06 10.10
CA GLU A 117 7.57 0.04 11.25
C GLU A 117 8.99 -0.35 10.85
N LEU A 118 9.14 -1.45 10.08
CA LEU A 118 10.44 -1.88 9.56
C LEU A 118 11.06 -0.85 8.62
N GLN A 119 10.27 -0.23 7.74
CA GLN A 119 10.71 0.86 6.87
C GLN A 119 11.17 2.07 7.68
N GLY A 120 10.44 2.45 8.72
CA GLY A 120 10.84 3.52 9.64
C GLY A 120 12.14 3.20 10.36
N LYS A 121 12.31 1.95 10.82
CA LYS A 121 13.51 1.48 11.53
C LYS A 121 14.78 1.55 10.67
N PHE A 122 14.66 1.25 9.39
CA PHE A 122 15.80 1.18 8.46
C PHE A 122 15.83 2.30 7.42
N ASN A 123 15.01 3.35 7.57
CA ASN A 123 14.90 4.45 6.61
C ASN A 123 14.74 3.96 5.14
N MET A 124 14.04 2.84 4.95
CA MET A 124 13.87 2.24 3.61
C MET A 124 12.93 3.10 2.77
N SER A 125 13.40 3.48 1.58
CA SER A 125 12.56 4.01 0.51
C SER A 125 12.05 2.83 -0.32
N THR A 126 10.73 2.65 -0.44
CA THR A 126 10.18 1.63 -1.34
C THR A 126 9.78 2.22 -2.68
N PHE A 127 10.28 1.62 -3.77
CA PHE A 127 9.50 0.74 -4.65
C PHE A 127 10.47 -0.05 -5.55
N HIS A 128 10.36 -1.38 -5.58
CA HIS A 128 10.43 -2.30 -6.73
C HIS A 128 9.96 -3.66 -6.20
N ARG A 129 8.78 -4.13 -6.64
CA ARG A 129 8.46 -5.55 -6.55
C ARG A 129 9.22 -6.21 -7.68
N GLY A 130 10.44 -6.70 -7.41
CA GLY A 130 10.89 -7.86 -8.15
C GLY A 130 9.82 -8.92 -7.94
N ARG A 131 9.11 -9.29 -8.99
CA ARG A 131 8.31 -10.51 -8.93
C ARG A 131 9.33 -11.62 -8.70
N ALA A 132 9.36 -12.17 -7.48
CA ALA A 132 9.75 -13.57 -7.36
C ALA A 132 8.87 -14.31 -8.37
N SER A 133 9.50 -15.10 -9.23
CA SER A 133 8.84 -16.02 -10.14
C SER A 133 8.17 -17.12 -9.31
N ASP A 134 7.14 -16.76 -8.55
CA ASP A 134 6.33 -17.74 -7.84
C ASP A 134 5.54 -18.53 -8.89
N VAL A 135 5.83 -19.83 -8.90
CA VAL A 135 5.13 -20.89 -9.61
C VAL A 135 3.64 -20.58 -9.68
N ARG A 136 3.10 -20.63 -10.91
CA ARG A 136 1.67 -20.46 -11.19
C ARG A 136 0.86 -21.56 -10.50
N ARG A 137 0.54 -21.37 -9.22
CA ARG A 137 -0.51 -22.15 -8.57
C ARG A 137 -1.83 -21.88 -9.31
N PRO A 138 -2.64 -22.92 -9.62
CA PRO A 138 -3.89 -22.74 -10.34
C PRO A 138 -4.77 -21.74 -9.59
N MET A 139 -5.25 -20.77 -10.37
CA MET A 139 -5.80 -19.49 -9.97
C MET A 139 -7.07 -19.64 -9.11
N ARG A 140 -6.94 -19.81 -7.80
CA ARG A 140 -7.93 -19.22 -6.88
C ARG A 140 -7.76 -17.72 -7.05
N MET A 141 -8.75 -17.03 -7.64
CA MET A 141 -8.71 -15.59 -7.89
C MET A 141 -8.19 -14.86 -6.64
N ALA A 142 -6.90 -14.52 -6.65
CA ALA A 142 -6.29 -13.83 -5.54
C ALA A 142 -7.00 -12.49 -5.44
N ARG A 143 -7.67 -12.27 -4.29
CA ARG A 143 -8.38 -11.04 -3.98
C ARG A 143 -7.44 -9.87 -4.30
N ARG A 144 -7.80 -9.06 -5.32
CA ARG A 144 -6.91 -8.03 -5.88
C ARG A 144 -6.33 -7.18 -4.74
N VAL A 145 -5.01 -7.27 -4.57
CA VAL A 145 -4.28 -6.65 -3.43
C VAL A 145 -4.15 -5.13 -3.60
N ARG A 146 -4.27 -4.62 -4.83
CA ARG A 146 -4.18 -3.18 -5.18
C ARG A 146 -5.26 -2.82 -6.19
N THR A 147 -5.81 -1.61 -6.10
CA THR A 147 -6.65 -1.01 -7.14
C THR A 147 -5.84 -0.77 -8.42
N THR A 148 -6.48 -0.91 -9.57
CA THR A 148 -5.84 -0.66 -10.88
C THR A 148 -5.50 0.82 -11.04
N ASP A 149 -4.41 1.17 -11.72
CA ASP A 149 -4.11 2.56 -12.11
C ASP A 149 -5.25 3.07 -13.01
N ALA A 150 -5.85 4.20 -12.62
CA ALA A 150 -7.03 4.77 -13.24
C ALA A 150 -6.80 5.11 -14.71
N ARG A 151 -5.55 5.37 -15.14
CA ARG A 151 -5.21 5.63 -16.55
C ARG A 151 -5.54 4.47 -17.48
N PHE A 152 -5.54 3.24 -16.98
CA PHE A 152 -5.85 2.05 -17.79
C PHE A 152 -7.34 1.70 -17.83
N VAL A 153 -8.15 2.36 -17.00
CA VAL A 153 -9.58 2.02 -16.86
C VAL A 153 -10.48 3.19 -17.28
N ARG A 154 -10.01 4.42 -17.13
CA ARG A 154 -10.72 5.61 -17.60
C ARG A 154 -10.86 5.60 -19.11
N THR A 155 -12.09 5.72 -19.55
CA THR A 155 -12.43 5.96 -20.95
C THR A 155 -12.38 7.45 -21.27
N ASP A 156 -12.65 8.30 -20.28
CA ASP A 156 -12.63 9.74 -20.42
C ASP A 156 -11.24 10.33 -20.14
N SER A 157 -10.93 11.43 -20.82
CA SER A 157 -9.63 12.08 -20.74
C SER A 157 -9.31 12.47 -19.29
N PRO A 158 -8.11 12.15 -18.77
CA PRO A 158 -7.76 12.48 -17.40
C PRO A 158 -7.87 14.00 -17.23
N GLY A 159 -8.65 14.44 -16.24
CA GLY A 159 -8.83 15.87 -15.94
C GLY A 159 -7.50 16.63 -15.85
N PRO A 160 -7.53 17.97 -15.85
CA PRO A 160 -6.36 18.82 -16.04
C PRO A 160 -5.20 18.43 -15.10
N GLU A 161 -3.96 18.56 -15.59
CA GLU A 161 -2.79 18.40 -14.73
C GLU A 161 -2.83 19.40 -13.58
N VAL A 162 -2.55 18.88 -12.39
CA VAL A 162 -2.50 19.69 -11.18
C VAL A 162 -1.07 20.14 -10.96
N ASP A 163 -0.75 21.35 -11.40
CA ASP A 163 0.52 22.01 -11.06
C ASP A 163 0.42 22.62 -9.66
N LEU A 164 1.18 22.08 -8.71
CA LEU A 164 1.24 22.59 -7.35
C LEU A 164 2.41 23.56 -7.15
N GLY A 165 3.27 23.73 -8.14
CA GLY A 165 4.50 24.51 -8.09
C GLY A 165 5.44 24.04 -6.97
N LEU A 166 5.52 22.73 -6.75
CA LEU A 166 6.37 22.15 -5.72
C LEU A 166 7.85 22.24 -6.14
N GLY A 167 8.15 21.94 -7.41
CA GLY A 167 9.51 22.11 -7.94
C GLY A 167 10.03 23.54 -7.79
N ASN A 168 9.18 24.52 -8.14
CA ASN A 168 9.49 25.95 -8.00
C ASN A 168 9.74 26.40 -6.55
N ARG A 169 9.22 25.66 -5.56
CA ARG A 169 9.45 25.93 -4.13
C ARG A 169 10.69 25.25 -3.57
N GLY A 170 11.49 24.62 -4.44
CA GLY A 170 12.70 23.92 -4.05
C GLY A 170 12.44 22.57 -3.39
N VAL A 171 11.21 22.03 -3.47
CA VAL A 171 10.90 20.70 -2.96
C VAL A 171 11.62 19.69 -3.82
N ARG A 172 12.51 18.90 -3.20
CA ARG A 172 13.29 17.89 -3.90
C ARG A 172 12.85 16.49 -3.51
N MET A 173 12.71 15.65 -4.51
CA MET A 173 12.49 14.22 -4.34
C MET A 173 13.81 13.51 -4.62
N HIS A 174 14.24 12.67 -3.70
CA HIS A 174 15.36 11.77 -3.96
C HIS A 174 14.95 10.72 -4.99
N GLU A 175 15.87 10.34 -5.87
CA GLU A 175 15.63 9.25 -6.81
C GLU A 175 15.22 7.96 -6.08
N PRO A 176 14.33 7.16 -6.67
CA PRO A 176 13.96 5.90 -6.06
C PRO A 176 15.18 4.99 -5.99
N ALA A 177 15.25 4.17 -4.95
CA ALA A 177 16.27 3.13 -4.86
C ALA A 177 15.92 2.00 -5.84
N THR A 178 16.37 2.12 -7.08
CA THR A 178 16.34 1.02 -8.06
C THR A 178 17.45 0.03 -7.72
N MET A 179 17.14 -1.26 -7.71
CA MET A 179 18.18 -2.29 -7.65
C MET A 179 18.85 -2.34 -9.02
N THR A 180 20.17 -2.41 -9.04
CA THR A 180 20.98 -2.61 -10.25
C THR A 180 21.80 -3.89 -10.08
N GLY A 181 22.05 -4.62 -11.16
CA GLY A 181 22.86 -5.84 -11.06
C GLY A 181 22.48 -6.89 -12.07
N PRO A 182 23.36 -7.88 -12.27
CA PRO A 182 23.16 -8.93 -13.28
C PRO A 182 21.95 -9.82 -12.98
N ASP A 183 21.48 -9.84 -11.72
CA ASP A 183 20.33 -10.61 -11.25
C ASP A 183 19.01 -9.84 -11.30
N VAL A 184 19.03 -8.57 -11.75
CA VAL A 184 17.84 -7.71 -11.85
C VAL A 184 17.38 -7.61 -13.30
N ILE A 185 16.13 -7.97 -13.56
CA ILE A 185 15.50 -7.74 -14.87
C ILE A 185 15.08 -6.28 -14.94
N GLU A 186 15.76 -5.48 -15.76
CA GLU A 186 15.37 -4.10 -16.05
C GLU A 186 14.00 -4.09 -16.75
N ILE A 187 12.97 -3.63 -16.05
CA ILE A 187 11.67 -3.33 -16.66
C ILE A 187 11.72 -1.85 -17.05
N SER A 188 11.80 -1.59 -18.35
CA SER A 188 11.75 -0.24 -18.93
C SER A 188 10.35 0.35 -18.75
N ASP A 189 10.10 0.94 -17.58
CA ASP A 189 8.98 1.84 -17.40
C ASP A 189 9.48 3.29 -17.51
N SER A 190 8.68 4.12 -18.19
CA SER A 190 9.00 5.49 -18.62
C SER A 190 9.61 6.39 -17.53
N GLU A 191 10.93 6.59 -17.58
CA GLU A 191 11.74 7.29 -16.56
C GLU A 191 11.41 8.78 -16.36
N ASP A 192 10.77 9.43 -17.34
CA ASP A 192 10.59 10.89 -17.33
C ASP A 192 9.37 11.35 -16.50
N GLU A 193 8.36 10.49 -16.28
CA GLU A 193 7.21 10.82 -15.42
C GLU A 193 7.56 10.79 -13.93
N GLU A 194 8.56 10.00 -13.53
CA GLU A 194 8.93 9.81 -12.12
C GLU A 194 9.91 10.83 -11.55
N LYS A 195 10.47 11.71 -12.39
CA LYS A 195 11.44 12.74 -11.97
C LYS A 195 10.77 14.04 -11.53
N ASP A 196 9.61 14.38 -12.10
CA ASP A 196 8.88 15.60 -11.80
C ASP A 196 7.89 15.41 -10.64
N ILE A 197 8.16 16.10 -9.53
CA ILE A 197 7.34 16.05 -8.32
C ILE A 197 5.90 16.48 -8.56
N ASP A 198 5.66 17.50 -9.39
CA ASP A 198 4.31 18.01 -9.63
C ASP A 198 3.50 16.99 -10.44
N LYS A 199 4.13 16.31 -11.41
CA LYS A 199 3.50 15.18 -12.13
C LYS A 199 3.17 14.00 -11.22
N VAL A 200 4.09 13.63 -10.33
CA VAL A 200 3.85 12.52 -9.39
C VAL A 200 2.70 12.85 -8.43
N VAL A 201 2.64 14.07 -7.88
CA VAL A 201 1.52 14.46 -7.00
C VAL A 201 0.21 14.60 -7.78
N SER A 202 0.25 15.12 -9.01
CA SER A 202 -0.89 15.17 -9.92
C SER A 202 -1.47 13.77 -10.18
N LYS A 203 -0.61 12.77 -10.43
CA LYS A 203 -1.02 11.36 -10.56
C LYS A 203 -1.70 10.84 -9.30
N ILE A 204 -1.12 11.08 -8.12
CA ILE A 204 -1.69 10.67 -6.83
C ILE A 204 -3.09 11.29 -6.63
N LEU A 205 -3.22 12.59 -6.89
CA LEU A 205 -4.50 13.30 -6.76
C LEU A 205 -5.56 12.79 -7.76
N LYS A 206 -5.15 12.43 -8.98
CA LYS A 206 -6.03 11.85 -9.98
C LYS A 206 -6.46 10.42 -9.63
N GLN A 207 -5.61 9.64 -8.97
CA GLN A 207 -5.90 8.27 -8.54
C GLN A 207 -6.79 8.22 -7.29
N PHE A 208 -6.61 9.17 -6.36
CA PHE A 208 -7.31 9.25 -5.09
C PHE A 208 -8.83 9.00 -5.16
N PRO A 209 -9.61 9.74 -5.97
CA PRO A 209 -11.06 9.62 -5.92
C PRO A 209 -11.57 8.28 -6.47
N TYR A 210 -10.92 7.76 -7.52
CA TYR A 210 -11.18 6.42 -8.05
C TYR A 210 -10.94 5.35 -6.99
N ASP A 211 -9.80 5.38 -6.30
CA ASP A 211 -9.47 4.38 -5.28
C ASP A 211 -10.43 4.38 -4.10
N VAL A 212 -10.81 5.57 -3.62
CA VAL A 212 -11.74 5.71 -2.50
C VAL A 212 -13.10 5.10 -2.85
N ILE A 213 -13.61 5.32 -4.06
CA ILE A 213 -14.88 4.76 -4.52
C ILE A 213 -14.80 3.25 -4.79
N GLN A 214 -13.71 2.75 -5.39
CA GLN A 214 -13.53 1.31 -5.61
C GLN A 214 -13.45 0.51 -4.30
N GLN A 215 -13.05 1.17 -3.21
CA GLN A 215 -13.06 0.59 -1.87
C GLN A 215 -14.39 0.76 -1.11
N SER A 216 -15.40 1.35 -1.76
CA SER A 216 -16.73 1.52 -1.15
C SER A 216 -17.31 0.17 -0.72
N PRO A 217 -18.06 0.14 0.39
CA PRO A 217 -18.51 -1.11 0.97
C PRO A 217 -19.62 -1.74 0.13
N ASN A 218 -19.67 -3.08 0.17
CA ASN A 218 -20.79 -3.86 -0.32
C ASN A 218 -21.73 -4.24 0.83
N GLN A 219 -22.98 -4.56 0.49
CA GLN A 219 -23.92 -5.10 1.46
C GLN A 219 -23.47 -6.52 1.87
N SER A 220 -23.60 -6.85 3.15
CA SER A 220 -23.01 -8.07 3.74
C SER A 220 -23.68 -9.39 3.30
N ALA A 221 -24.73 -9.34 2.50
CA ALA A 221 -25.42 -10.51 1.99
C ALA A 221 -25.03 -10.75 0.53
N ASN A 222 -24.68 -12.00 0.19
CA ASN A 222 -24.25 -12.41 -1.15
C ASN A 222 -25.23 -12.04 -2.29
N ASN A 223 -26.49 -11.72 -1.95
CA ASN A 223 -27.56 -11.43 -2.89
C ASN A 223 -28.04 -9.97 -2.86
N ARG A 224 -27.33 -9.07 -2.18
CA ARG A 224 -27.67 -7.65 -2.15
C ARG A 224 -26.65 -6.82 -2.95
N PRO A 225 -27.10 -5.85 -3.75
CA PRO A 225 -26.23 -5.04 -4.58
C PRO A 225 -25.26 -4.19 -3.73
N ALA A 226 -24.23 -3.64 -4.38
CA ALA A 226 -23.31 -2.69 -3.76
C ALA A 226 -24.08 -1.52 -3.12
N TYR A 227 -23.49 -0.86 -2.11
CA TYR A 227 -24.14 0.36 -1.58
C TYR A 227 -24.11 1.51 -2.57
N THR A 228 -23.09 1.55 -3.45
CA THR A 228 -22.97 2.61 -4.44
C THR A 228 -23.99 2.44 -5.56
N THR A 229 -24.56 3.56 -6.02
CA THR A 229 -25.43 3.62 -7.19
C THR A 229 -24.67 3.88 -8.48
N LEU A 230 -23.35 4.10 -8.41
CA LEU A 230 -22.52 4.30 -9.61
C LEU A 230 -22.44 3.01 -10.41
N THR A 231 -22.70 3.13 -11.71
CA THR A 231 -22.42 2.08 -12.69
C THR A 231 -20.91 1.81 -12.77
N ARG A 232 -20.52 0.68 -13.37
CA ARG A 232 -19.09 0.36 -13.51
C ARG A 232 -18.34 1.43 -14.30
N VAL A 233 -18.95 1.95 -15.37
CA VAL A 233 -18.36 3.00 -16.22
C VAL A 233 -18.18 4.31 -15.43
N GLU A 234 -19.17 4.69 -14.61
CA GLU A 234 -19.03 5.86 -13.75
C GLU A 234 -17.95 5.66 -12.69
N GLN A 235 -17.87 4.48 -12.07
CA GLN A 235 -16.84 4.14 -11.07
C GLN A 235 -15.43 4.23 -11.67
N ASP A 236 -15.27 3.82 -12.94
CA ASP A 236 -13.99 3.85 -13.62
C ASP A 236 -13.56 5.28 -14.00
N ASN A 237 -14.52 6.18 -14.24
CA ASN A 237 -14.29 7.59 -14.58
C ASN A 237 -14.41 8.57 -13.41
N VAL A 238 -14.47 8.09 -12.16
CA VAL A 238 -14.59 8.96 -10.97
C VAL A 238 -13.44 9.98 -10.90
N THR A 239 -13.82 11.26 -10.74
CA THR A 239 -12.92 12.38 -10.44
C THR A 239 -13.19 12.93 -9.04
N MET A 240 -12.44 13.95 -8.61
CA MET A 240 -12.64 14.63 -7.33
C MET A 240 -14.05 15.28 -7.21
N ASP A 241 -14.72 15.53 -8.34
CA ASP A 241 -16.01 16.22 -8.37
C ASP A 241 -17.12 15.38 -7.72
N ILE A 242 -16.99 14.05 -7.68
CA ILE A 242 -17.95 13.17 -6.97
C ILE A 242 -18.09 13.59 -5.51
N PHE A 243 -17.00 14.02 -4.88
CA PHE A 243 -16.98 14.43 -3.48
C PHE A 243 -17.48 15.86 -3.27
N LYS A 244 -17.75 16.60 -4.34
CA LYS A 244 -18.36 17.94 -4.31
C LYS A 244 -19.87 17.89 -4.55
N GLN A 245 -20.41 16.76 -5.02
CA GLN A 245 -21.85 16.59 -5.21
C GLN A 245 -22.56 16.50 -3.86
N THR A 246 -23.73 17.16 -3.75
CA THR A 246 -24.64 17.02 -2.60
C THR A 246 -25.60 15.85 -2.76
N GLU A 247 -25.78 15.37 -3.98
CA GLU A 247 -26.45 14.12 -4.31
C GLU A 247 -25.45 12.97 -4.18
N LEU A 248 -25.64 12.15 -3.15
CA LEU A 248 -24.71 11.11 -2.77
C LEU A 248 -24.95 9.84 -3.59
N PRO A 249 -23.91 9.21 -4.16
CA PRO A 249 -24.06 8.07 -5.06
C PRO A 249 -24.19 6.75 -4.29
N PHE A 250 -25.14 6.70 -3.35
CA PHE A 250 -25.41 5.54 -2.51
C PHE A 250 -26.90 5.28 -2.36
N ILE A 251 -27.28 4.01 -2.24
CA ILE A 251 -28.67 3.60 -1.96
C ILE A 251 -29.08 3.99 -0.53
N ARG A 252 -28.12 4.00 0.39
CA ARG A 252 -28.30 4.40 1.80
C ARG A 252 -27.01 5.01 2.34
N ALA A 253 -27.12 5.97 3.25
CA ALA A 253 -25.98 6.57 3.91
C ALA A 253 -26.29 7.08 5.31
N GLN A 254 -25.28 7.09 6.17
CA GLN A 254 -25.27 7.72 7.49
C GLN A 254 -24.38 8.95 7.40
N LEU A 255 -24.93 10.14 7.60
CA LEU A 255 -24.20 11.40 7.46
C LEU A 255 -23.91 12.01 8.82
N LYS A 256 -22.70 12.54 8.98
CA LYS A 256 -22.32 13.30 10.17
C LYS A 256 -21.42 14.46 9.80
N ILE A 257 -21.77 15.65 10.27
CA ILE A 257 -20.88 16.81 10.23
C ILE A 257 -19.80 16.58 11.28
N VAL A 258 -18.54 16.58 10.87
CA VAL A 258 -17.40 16.40 11.78
C VAL A 258 -16.83 17.75 12.20
N SER A 259 -16.09 17.79 13.30
CA SER A 259 -15.40 19.01 13.71
C SER A 259 -14.30 19.40 12.72
N THR A 260 -13.96 20.69 12.67
CA THR A 260 -12.84 21.20 11.86
C THR A 260 -11.52 20.51 12.22
N HIS A 261 -11.27 20.24 13.51
CA HIS A 261 -10.11 19.48 13.98
C HIS A 261 -10.11 18.05 13.44
N THR A 262 -11.25 17.35 13.48
CA THR A 262 -11.38 16.00 12.94
C THR A 262 -11.11 15.97 11.43
N TRP A 263 -11.63 16.94 10.69
CA TRP A 263 -11.42 17.03 9.24
C TRP A 263 -9.94 17.28 8.90
N ASP A 264 -9.36 18.34 9.49
CA ASP A 264 -8.02 18.83 9.13
C ASP A 264 -6.87 18.00 9.67
N ARG A 265 -7.05 17.32 10.81
CA ARG A 265 -5.99 16.52 11.45
C ARG A 265 -6.29 15.05 11.33
N VAL A 266 -7.44 14.60 11.83
CA VAL A 266 -7.70 13.15 11.92
C VAL A 266 -7.92 12.53 10.55
N PHE A 267 -8.78 13.11 9.71
CA PHE A 267 -9.07 12.52 8.40
C PHE A 267 -7.99 12.82 7.38
N PHE A 268 -7.51 14.07 7.33
CA PHE A 268 -6.42 14.41 6.43
C PHE A 268 -5.19 13.54 6.70
N ASP A 269 -4.76 13.37 7.96
CA ASP A 269 -3.61 12.51 8.30
C ASP A 269 -3.86 11.02 8.03
N ARG A 270 -5.11 10.57 7.91
CA ARG A 270 -5.42 9.19 7.50
C ARG A 270 -5.36 9.00 5.99
N PHE A 271 -5.94 9.91 5.22
CA PHE A 271 -5.94 9.81 3.75
C PHE A 271 -4.58 10.13 3.14
N PHE A 272 -3.93 11.16 3.67
CA PHE A 272 -2.57 11.57 3.34
C PHE A 272 -1.81 11.59 4.65
N PRO A 273 -1.07 10.55 5.02
CA PRO A 273 -0.29 10.52 6.26
C PRO A 273 0.99 11.37 6.22
N PRO A 274 1.42 11.93 7.37
CA PRO A 274 2.72 12.60 7.48
C PRO A 274 3.86 11.58 7.38
N LYS A 275 5.09 12.08 7.16
CA LYS A 275 6.28 11.21 7.13
C LYS A 275 6.44 10.50 8.48
N GLY A 276 6.72 9.20 8.44
CA GLY A 276 6.88 8.37 9.65
C GLY A 276 5.56 7.93 10.31
N PHE A 277 4.40 8.23 9.71
CA PHE A 277 3.13 7.73 10.21
C PHE A 277 3.11 6.19 10.21
N SER A 278 2.87 5.62 11.39
CA SER A 278 2.70 4.19 11.58
C SER A 278 1.29 3.94 12.14
N PRO A 279 0.44 3.18 11.42
CA PRO A 279 -0.90 2.86 11.90
C PRO A 279 -0.85 1.93 13.12
N ARG A 280 -1.83 2.10 14.01
CA ARG A 280 -2.01 1.18 15.13
C ARG A 280 -2.78 -0.04 14.65
N GLY A 281 -2.04 -1.09 14.26
CA GLY A 281 -2.60 -2.37 13.84
C GLY A 281 -2.97 -2.46 12.36
N ARG A 282 -3.76 -3.49 12.02
CA ARG A 282 -4.14 -3.79 10.63
C ARG A 282 -5.13 -2.76 10.08
N ILE A 283 -4.70 -1.97 9.09
CA ILE A 283 -5.60 -1.05 8.37
C ILE A 283 -6.35 -1.79 7.25
N GLN A 284 -7.63 -1.51 7.10
CA GLN A 284 -8.48 -1.95 5.98
C GLN A 284 -8.65 -0.83 4.94
N ASN A 285 -8.85 -1.23 3.67
CA ASN A 285 -9.03 -0.39 2.48
C ASN A 285 -7.79 0.43 2.05
N PHE A 286 -7.14 1.17 2.97
CA PHE A 286 -6.01 2.04 2.60
C PHE A 286 -4.84 1.30 1.96
N PRO A 287 -4.33 0.17 2.49
CA PRO A 287 -3.18 -0.51 1.89
C PRO A 287 -3.48 -1.07 0.49
N SER A 288 -4.75 -1.26 0.13
CA SER A 288 -5.15 -1.69 -1.21
C SER A 288 -5.33 -0.55 -2.21
N CYS A 289 -5.25 0.71 -1.78
CA CYS A 289 -5.32 1.86 -2.68
C CYS A 289 -3.96 2.15 -3.31
N ALA A 290 -3.92 2.25 -4.65
CA ALA A 290 -2.76 2.66 -5.41
C ALA A 290 -2.27 4.07 -4.99
N TYR A 291 -3.15 5.06 -4.88
CA TYR A 291 -2.79 6.43 -4.50
C TYR A 291 -2.09 6.47 -3.13
N TYR A 292 -2.54 5.61 -2.20
CA TYR A 292 -2.03 5.59 -0.84
C TYR A 292 -0.62 5.01 -0.81
N GLN A 293 -0.39 3.92 -1.54
CA GLN A 293 0.96 3.35 -1.70
C GLN A 293 1.91 4.34 -2.38
N ASP A 294 1.45 5.01 -3.44
CA ASP A 294 2.25 5.98 -4.19
C ASP A 294 2.58 7.21 -3.33
N TRP A 295 1.63 7.69 -2.51
CA TRP A 295 1.87 8.75 -1.52
C TRP A 295 2.89 8.34 -0.46
N ILE A 296 2.79 7.15 0.11
CA ILE A 296 3.78 6.64 1.08
C ILE A 296 5.17 6.54 0.44
N GLY A 297 5.25 6.03 -0.79
CA GLY A 297 6.50 5.99 -1.56
C GLY A 297 7.10 7.39 -1.77
N LEU A 298 6.26 8.36 -2.13
CA LEU A 298 6.65 9.74 -2.35
C LEU A 298 7.22 10.40 -1.08
N ILE A 299 6.50 10.34 0.04
CA ILE A 299 6.94 11.02 1.28
C ILE A 299 8.22 10.41 1.87
N ASN A 300 8.49 9.14 1.59
CA ASN A 300 9.74 8.50 1.99
C ASN A 300 10.94 9.05 1.20
N ARG A 301 10.71 9.54 -0.03
CA ARG A 301 11.72 10.17 -0.91
C ARG A 301 11.93 11.66 -0.66
N MET A 302 11.25 12.25 0.33
CA MET A 302 11.32 13.70 0.64
C MET A 302 11.78 13.95 2.07
N THR A 303 12.29 15.14 2.38
CA THR A 303 12.52 15.55 3.77
C THR A 303 11.19 15.78 4.50
N SER A 304 11.16 15.72 5.84
CA SER A 304 9.92 15.99 6.59
C SER A 304 9.36 17.40 6.34
N ALA A 305 10.23 18.39 6.10
CA ALA A 305 9.84 19.76 5.76
C ALA A 305 9.16 19.83 4.38
N ASP A 306 9.75 19.15 3.39
CA ASP A 306 9.22 19.05 2.03
C ASP A 306 7.86 18.33 1.99
N VAL A 307 7.72 17.25 2.74
CA VAL A 307 6.45 16.54 2.91
C VAL A 307 5.39 17.50 3.44
N GLU A 308 5.68 18.29 4.45
CA GLU A 308 4.71 19.25 5.00
C GLU A 308 4.31 20.34 3.98
N ILE A 309 5.22 20.76 3.09
CA ILE A 309 4.90 21.68 1.99
C ILE A 309 3.95 21.02 1.00
N ALA A 310 4.24 19.79 0.57
CA ALA A 310 3.38 19.02 -0.34
C ALA A 310 2.00 18.76 0.28
N ARG A 311 1.95 18.37 1.55
CA ARG A 311 0.72 18.19 2.33
C ARG A 311 -0.12 19.46 2.35
N LYS A 312 0.47 20.62 2.64
CA LYS A 312 -0.25 21.90 2.64
C LYS A 312 -0.89 22.23 1.29
N LYS A 313 -0.27 21.80 0.18
CA LYS A 313 -0.83 21.98 -1.17
C LYS A 313 -1.99 21.02 -1.42
N ILE A 314 -1.82 19.74 -1.12
CA ILE A 314 -2.89 18.73 -1.21
C ILE A 314 -4.08 19.08 -0.31
N ALA A 315 -3.82 19.60 0.89
CA ALA A 315 -4.86 20.01 1.84
C ALA A 315 -5.83 21.04 1.25
N LYS A 316 -5.42 21.84 0.26
CA LYS A 316 -6.34 22.75 -0.45
C LYS A 316 -7.42 21.99 -1.21
N TYR A 317 -7.05 20.94 -1.93
CA TYR A 317 -7.98 20.06 -2.64
C TYR A 317 -8.86 19.29 -1.66
N PHE A 318 -8.26 18.79 -0.58
CA PHE A 318 -8.97 18.07 0.47
C PHE A 318 -9.99 18.95 1.22
N LYS A 319 -9.73 20.26 1.36
CA LYS A 319 -10.69 21.20 1.95
C LYS A 319 -11.79 21.63 0.98
N ASP A 320 -11.62 21.39 -0.31
CA ASP A 320 -12.57 21.81 -1.33
C ASP A 320 -13.71 20.81 -1.55
N VAL A 321 -13.54 19.55 -1.13
CA VAL A 321 -14.62 18.54 -1.22
C VAL A 321 -15.70 18.74 -0.17
N HIS A 322 -16.94 18.35 -0.46
CA HIS A 322 -18.08 18.49 0.43
C HIS A 322 -18.25 17.30 1.39
N TRP A 323 -17.85 16.10 0.98
CA TRP A 323 -17.98 14.89 1.79
C TRP A 323 -16.86 13.89 1.52
N LEU A 324 -16.59 13.02 2.50
CA LEU A 324 -15.65 11.90 2.40
C LEU A 324 -16.15 10.70 3.21
N PRO A 325 -15.58 9.49 3.00
CA PRO A 325 -15.82 8.37 3.90
C PRO A 325 -15.51 8.76 5.35
N HIS A 326 -16.40 8.42 6.29
CA HIS A 326 -16.13 8.62 7.70
C HIS A 326 -15.15 7.55 8.20
N THR A 327 -13.86 7.89 8.18
CA THR A 327 -12.80 6.94 8.54
C THR A 327 -12.84 6.57 10.03
N ALA A 328 -12.49 5.31 10.32
CA ALA A 328 -12.15 4.85 11.66
C ALA A 328 -10.62 4.79 11.82
N SER A 329 -10.13 4.44 13.01
CA SER A 329 -8.69 4.28 13.24
C SER A 329 -8.06 3.17 12.40
N ASP A 330 -8.85 2.16 12.02
CA ASP A 330 -8.40 0.94 11.34
C ASP A 330 -8.97 0.78 9.92
N ARG A 331 -9.78 1.70 9.41
CA ARG A 331 -10.42 1.55 8.08
C ARG A 331 -10.91 2.85 7.44
N MET A 332 -10.98 2.84 6.12
CA MET A 332 -11.49 3.97 5.33
C MET A 332 -13.01 4.07 5.39
N TRP A 333 -13.70 2.94 5.17
CA TRP A 333 -15.16 2.88 5.13
C TRP A 333 -15.74 2.20 6.36
N MET A 334 -16.72 2.84 6.98
CA MET A 334 -17.48 2.31 8.11
C MET A 334 -18.92 2.04 7.67
N THR A 335 -19.47 0.89 8.06
CA THR A 335 -20.87 0.50 7.77
C THR A 335 -21.68 0.16 9.00
N LYS A 336 -21.09 0.28 10.20
CA LYS A 336 -21.78 -0.05 11.45
C LYS A 336 -22.97 0.89 11.66
N LEU A 337 -24.04 0.35 12.23
CA LEU A 337 -25.10 1.17 12.77
C LEU A 337 -24.56 1.85 14.03
N ASP A 338 -24.61 3.18 14.08
CA ASP A 338 -24.19 3.95 15.25
C ASP A 338 -25.39 4.69 15.85
N ASN A 339 -25.84 4.21 17.02
CA ASN A 339 -26.99 4.75 17.74
C ASN A 339 -26.60 5.83 18.76
N HIS A 340 -25.30 6.11 18.93
CA HIS A 340 -24.80 6.97 20.00
C HIS A 340 -24.37 8.37 19.51
N GLY A 341 -24.34 8.59 18.19
CA GLY A 341 -23.99 9.88 17.57
C GLY A 341 -25.18 10.62 16.96
N GLN A 342 -25.05 11.94 16.78
CA GLN A 342 -25.94 12.73 15.92
C GLN A 342 -25.67 12.38 14.45
N TRP A 343 -26.23 11.25 14.00
CA TRP A 343 -26.19 10.79 12.61
C TRP A 343 -27.51 11.11 11.91
N THR A 344 -27.42 11.63 10.69
CA THR A 344 -28.57 11.77 9.79
C THR A 344 -28.60 10.56 8.87
N HIS A 345 -29.68 9.79 8.90
CA HIS A 345 -29.83 8.59 8.06
C HIS A 345 -30.58 8.94 6.79
N LEU A 346 -30.12 8.42 5.65
CA LEU A 346 -30.80 8.52 4.36
C LEU A 346 -31.09 7.12 3.81
N PRO A 347 -32.33 6.81 3.39
CA PRO A 347 -33.55 7.63 3.46
C PRO A 347 -34.30 7.48 4.81
N GLY A 348 -33.77 8.05 5.89
CA GLY A 348 -34.41 8.09 7.22
C GLY A 348 -34.32 6.82 8.07
N ALA A 349 -34.20 5.64 7.45
CA ALA A 349 -34.15 4.37 8.20
C ALA A 349 -32.80 4.14 8.91
N GLN A 350 -32.85 3.82 10.20
CA GLN A 350 -31.68 3.47 11.01
C GLN A 350 -31.20 2.04 10.72
N VAL A 351 -30.49 1.87 9.60
CA VAL A 351 -29.89 0.61 9.18
C VAL A 351 -28.39 0.79 9.01
N ALA A 352 -27.63 -0.26 9.25
CA ALA A 352 -26.21 -0.33 8.92
C ALA A 352 -26.02 0.08 7.44
N SER A 353 -25.25 1.14 7.20
CA SER A 353 -24.99 1.72 5.88
C SER A 353 -23.68 2.51 5.90
N PRO A 354 -23.09 2.84 4.74
CA PRO A 354 -21.87 3.63 4.66
C PRO A 354 -21.99 4.91 5.49
N GLN A 355 -21.01 5.14 6.36
CA GLN A 355 -20.87 6.36 7.12
C GLN A 355 -20.06 7.37 6.33
N ILE A 356 -20.61 8.57 6.19
CA ILE A 356 -20.07 9.68 5.41
C ILE A 356 -19.87 10.86 6.35
N ALA A 357 -18.70 11.44 6.26
CA ALA A 357 -18.37 12.67 6.94
C ALA A 357 -18.61 13.86 6.02
N LEU A 358 -19.35 14.84 6.53
CA LEU A 358 -19.59 16.10 5.85
C LEU A 358 -18.52 17.12 6.25
N ASN A 359 -17.99 17.83 5.26
CA ASN A 359 -16.96 18.84 5.47
C ASN A 359 -17.54 20.04 6.24
N PRO A 360 -17.01 20.38 7.44
CA PRO A 360 -17.51 21.50 8.24
C PRO A 360 -17.35 22.87 7.58
N TYR A 361 -16.45 23.02 6.60
CA TYR A 361 -16.22 24.28 5.89
C TYR A 361 -17.17 24.52 4.71
N LYS A 362 -17.80 23.45 4.22
CA LYS A 362 -18.67 23.48 3.03
C LYS A 362 -20.14 23.28 3.39
N TYR A 363 -20.40 22.69 4.55
CA TYR A 363 -21.74 22.56 5.07
C TYR A 363 -22.24 23.93 5.55
N VAL A 364 -23.17 24.51 4.79
CA VAL A 364 -24.02 25.61 5.26
C VAL A 364 -25.32 24.96 5.72
N THR A 365 -26.00 25.50 6.72
CA THR A 365 -27.27 24.96 7.27
C THR A 365 -28.36 24.71 6.19
N SER A 366 -28.20 25.29 4.99
CA SER A 366 -29.08 25.13 3.83
C SER A 366 -28.65 24.05 2.82
N SER A 367 -27.49 23.41 2.98
CA SER A 367 -27.00 22.36 2.08
C SER A 367 -27.75 21.05 2.32
N CYS A 368 -28.80 20.79 1.53
CA CYS A 368 -29.54 19.54 1.61
C CYS A 368 -28.76 18.43 0.86
N PHE A 369 -28.24 17.46 1.61
CA PHE A 369 -27.67 16.24 1.02
C PHE A 369 -28.79 15.23 0.76
N THR A 370 -28.84 14.71 -0.46
CA THR A 370 -29.82 13.72 -0.90
C THR A 370 -29.11 12.46 -1.37
N LEU A 371 -29.85 11.37 -1.56
CA LEU A 371 -29.34 10.20 -2.26
C LEU A 371 -29.68 10.33 -3.74
N ARG A 372 -28.80 9.83 -4.60
CA ARG A 372 -29.10 9.71 -6.02
C ARG A 372 -30.30 8.80 -6.21
N THR A 373 -31.38 9.31 -6.79
CA THR A 373 -32.53 8.49 -7.20
C THR A 373 -32.04 7.53 -8.27
N GLY A 374 -32.06 6.23 -7.98
CA GLY A 374 -31.89 5.22 -9.02
C GLY A 374 -33.08 5.29 -9.98
N GLU A 375 -32.86 5.06 -11.27
CA GLU A 375 -33.89 4.98 -12.32
C GLU A 375 -34.85 3.78 -12.14
N ASP A 376 -35.00 3.23 -10.95
CA ASP A 376 -36.08 2.31 -10.62
C ASP A 376 -37.26 3.13 -10.07
N GLU A 377 -37.94 3.82 -10.99
CA GLU A 377 -39.39 3.99 -10.83
C GLU A 377 -39.95 2.58 -10.62
N ILE A 378 -40.32 2.27 -9.39
CA ILE A 378 -41.22 1.18 -9.11
C ILE A 378 -42.52 1.58 -9.79
N GLU A 379 -42.69 1.13 -11.04
CA GLU A 379 -44.01 0.88 -11.61
C GLU A 379 -44.72 -0.03 -10.60
N ILE A 380 -45.50 0.59 -9.73
CA ILE A 380 -46.61 -0.07 -9.06
C ILE A 380 -47.60 -0.33 -10.19
N LEU A 381 -47.43 -1.45 -10.89
CA LEU A 381 -48.50 -2.04 -11.67
C LEU A 381 -49.58 -2.50 -10.68
N ASP A 382 -50.78 -1.97 -10.89
CA ASP A 382 -52.02 -2.26 -10.16
C ASP A 382 -52.27 -3.75 -9.88
#